data_AF-I3ZIK9-F1
#
_entry.id   AF-I3ZIK9-F1
#
_cell.length_a   1.000
_cell.length_b   1.000
_cell.length_c   1.000
_cell.angle_alpha   90.00
_cell.angle_beta   90.00
_cell.angle_gamma   90.00
#
_symmetry.space_group_name_H-M   'P 1'
#
loop_
_entity.id
_entity.type
_entity.pdbx_description
1 polymer ?
#
loop_
_entity_poly.entity_id
_entity_poly.type
_entity_poly.pdbx_seq_one_letter_code
_entity_poly.pdbx_strand_id
1 'polypeptide(L)'
;MNGNSNSANPETQMYSAERLQADPFERAQAGLRTILAAHFHANRRQWGLTTLCRQRIVISPKESTICDICILGPDAPLERVVRSPPMICIDVMSEEPLALVQSRADLYESMGVKHIWLLDPAYRAAWRATSAGLFQVRDDQMMISGTSIGFRLSGVFDELEELLRPPQRLSVSSAIERTRNRS
;
A
#
# COMPACT_ATOMS: atom_id res chain seq x y z
N MET A 1 5.86 -21.48 -45.77
CA MET A 1 7.23 -21.47 -45.19
C MET A 1 7.22 -20.50 -44.04
N ASN A 2 7.38 -21.04 -42.84
CA ASN A 2 7.40 -20.33 -41.57
C ASN A 2 8.73 -19.61 -41.36
N GLY A 3 8.70 -18.49 -40.64
CA GLY A 3 9.89 -17.78 -40.18
C GLY A 3 9.50 -16.69 -39.21
N ASN A 4 8.92 -17.10 -38.07
CA ASN A 4 8.46 -16.25 -36.99
C ASN A 4 9.68 -15.63 -36.28
N SER A 5 9.97 -14.35 -36.52
CA SER A 5 10.94 -13.57 -35.76
C SER A 5 10.34 -13.24 -34.40
N ASN A 6 10.75 -14.02 -33.40
CA ASN A 6 10.40 -13.85 -32.00
C ASN A 6 10.98 -12.51 -31.48
N SER A 7 10.22 -11.42 -31.64
CA SER A 7 10.54 -10.13 -31.01
C SER A 7 10.30 -10.27 -29.51
N ALA A 8 11.38 -10.37 -28.75
CA ALA A 8 11.34 -10.46 -27.30
C ALA A 8 10.45 -9.35 -26.70
N ASN A 9 9.55 -9.78 -25.79
CA ASN A 9 8.66 -8.93 -25.00
C ASN A 9 9.47 -7.85 -24.24
N PRO A 10 9.07 -6.56 -24.23
CA PRO A 10 9.83 -5.49 -23.56
C PRO A 10 9.91 -5.64 -22.03
N GLU A 11 9.17 -6.58 -21.45
CA GLU A 11 9.07 -6.79 -20.00
C GLU A 11 10.28 -7.50 -19.37
N THR A 12 11.24 -7.95 -20.17
CA THR A 12 12.45 -8.64 -19.67
C THR A 12 13.69 -7.78 -19.88
N GLN A 13 13.70 -6.55 -19.36
CA GLN A 13 14.97 -5.91 -19.03
C GLN A 13 15.54 -6.64 -17.81
N MET A 14 16.59 -7.43 -18.03
CA MET A 14 17.35 -8.13 -16.99
C MET A 14 17.82 -7.12 -15.93
N TYR A 15 17.14 -7.09 -14.79
CA TYR A 15 17.63 -6.46 -13.58
C TYR A 15 18.96 -7.12 -13.18
N SER A 16 20.00 -6.32 -12.92
CA SER A 16 21.29 -6.85 -12.46
C SER A 16 21.09 -7.57 -11.11
N ALA A 17 21.87 -8.64 -10.88
CA ALA A 17 21.84 -9.40 -9.63
C ALA A 17 22.05 -8.53 -8.38
N GLU A 18 22.72 -7.38 -8.53
CA GLU A 18 22.95 -6.38 -7.49
C GLU A 18 21.69 -5.55 -7.17
N ARG A 19 20.83 -5.24 -8.14
CA ARG A 19 19.52 -4.59 -7.90
C ARG A 19 18.49 -5.56 -7.31
N LEU A 20 18.61 -6.84 -7.66
CA LEU A 20 17.80 -7.93 -7.09
C LEU A 20 18.16 -8.25 -5.63
N GLN A 21 19.31 -7.79 -5.14
CA GLN A 21 19.64 -7.79 -3.71
C GLN A 21 18.86 -6.68 -2.99
N ALA A 22 17.54 -6.81 -3.02
CA ALA A 22 16.54 -6.11 -2.21
C ALA A 22 16.87 -4.64 -1.91
N ASP A 23 16.46 -3.74 -2.81
CA ASP A 23 16.24 -2.35 -2.42
C ASP A 23 15.31 -2.34 -1.19
N PRO A 24 15.78 -1.89 -0.01
CA PRO A 24 14.96 -1.82 1.19
C PRO A 24 13.66 -1.05 0.95
N PHE A 25 13.66 -0.13 -0.01
CA PHE A 25 12.50 0.65 -0.40
C PHE A 25 11.37 -0.21 -0.96
N GLU A 26 11.63 -1.09 -1.93
CA GLU A 26 10.59 -1.96 -2.52
C GLU A 26 9.94 -2.87 -1.47
N ARG A 27 10.76 -3.44 -0.57
CA ARG A 27 10.26 -4.28 0.52
C ARG A 27 9.47 -3.47 1.54
N ALA A 28 9.91 -2.26 1.88
CA ALA A 28 9.20 -1.38 2.79
C ALA A 28 7.85 -0.96 2.23
N GLN A 29 7.77 -0.64 0.93
CA GLN A 29 6.50 -0.34 0.29
C GLN A 29 5.56 -1.55 0.29
N ALA A 30 6.05 -2.74 -0.09
CA ALA A 30 5.26 -3.97 -0.07
C ALA A 30 4.75 -4.29 1.34
N GLY A 31 5.63 -4.19 2.35
CA GLY A 31 5.27 -4.38 3.75
C GLY A 31 4.20 -3.39 4.21
N LEU A 32 4.35 -2.10 3.88
CA LEU A 32 3.38 -1.07 4.25
C LEU A 32 2.01 -1.31 3.61
N ARG A 33 1.97 -1.69 2.32
CA ARG A 33 0.72 -2.10 1.64
C ARG A 33 0.06 -3.28 2.37
N THR A 34 0.83 -4.29 2.72
CA THR A 34 0.33 -5.47 3.43
C THR A 34 -0.25 -5.11 4.81
N ILE A 35 0.46 -4.31 5.59
CA ILE A 35 0.03 -3.87 6.93
C ILE A 35 -1.29 -3.09 6.84
N LEU A 36 -1.36 -2.11 5.94
CA LEU A 36 -2.57 -1.30 5.73
C LEU A 36 -3.75 -2.17 5.27
N ALA A 37 -3.54 -3.04 4.27
CA ALA A 37 -4.56 -3.97 3.81
C ALA A 37 -5.09 -4.86 4.95
N ALA A 38 -4.17 -5.43 5.73
CA ALA A 38 -4.50 -6.31 6.85
C ALA A 38 -5.30 -5.58 7.93
N HIS A 39 -4.89 -4.36 8.28
CA HIS A 39 -5.59 -3.54 9.27
C HIS A 39 -7.05 -3.28 8.87
N PHE A 40 -7.30 -2.80 7.65
CA PHE A 40 -8.67 -2.57 7.19
C PHE A 40 -9.45 -3.86 7.02
N HIS A 41 -8.81 -4.94 6.51
CA HIS A 41 -9.47 -6.22 6.35
C HIS A 41 -9.88 -6.85 7.69
N ALA A 42 -9.04 -6.74 8.72
CA ALA A 42 -9.31 -7.26 10.06
C ALA A 42 -10.53 -6.55 10.68
N ASN A 43 -10.66 -5.23 10.47
CA ASN A 43 -11.74 -4.41 11.03
C ASN A 43 -12.99 -4.33 10.12
N ARG A 44 -12.95 -4.92 8.91
CA ARG A 44 -13.97 -4.75 7.87
C ARG A 44 -15.41 -5.05 8.32
N ARG A 45 -15.60 -6.05 9.18
CA ARG A 45 -16.93 -6.44 9.66
C ARG A 45 -17.52 -5.41 10.61
N GLN A 46 -16.69 -4.86 11.48
CA GLN A 46 -17.10 -3.82 12.43
C GLN A 46 -17.41 -2.51 11.71
N TRP A 47 -16.63 -2.17 10.68
CA TRP A 47 -16.78 -0.91 9.95
C TRP A 47 -17.69 -1.01 8.72
N GLY A 48 -18.16 -2.20 8.36
CA GLY A 48 -18.99 -2.43 7.17
C GLY A 48 -18.24 -2.13 5.87
N LEU A 49 -16.96 -2.50 5.78
CA LEU A 49 -16.10 -2.15 4.65
C LEU A 49 -15.76 -3.35 3.78
N THR A 50 -15.35 -3.07 2.54
CA THR A 50 -14.60 -4.01 1.70
C THR A 50 -13.22 -3.43 1.39
N THR A 51 -12.18 -4.22 1.58
CA THR A 51 -10.78 -3.82 1.32
C THR A 51 -10.25 -4.58 0.11
N LEU A 52 -9.75 -3.86 -0.89
CA LEU A 52 -9.18 -4.41 -2.11
C LEU A 52 -7.74 -3.90 -2.27
N CYS A 53 -6.80 -4.79 -2.57
CA CYS A 53 -5.39 -4.46 -2.72
C CYS A 53 -5.01 -4.35 -4.20
N ARG A 54 -4.23 -3.32 -4.55
CA ARG A 54 -3.79 -3.01 -5.91
C ARG A 54 -4.95 -3.03 -6.90
N GLN A 55 -6.05 -2.41 -6.49
CA GLN A 55 -7.31 -2.44 -7.19
C GLN A 55 -7.29 -1.44 -8.34
N ARG A 56 -7.66 -1.90 -9.53
CA ARG A 56 -7.94 -1.01 -10.66
C ARG A 56 -9.25 -0.27 -10.44
N ILE A 57 -9.18 1.05 -10.56
CA ILE A 57 -10.32 1.94 -10.51
C ILE A 57 -10.44 2.60 -11.88
N VAL A 58 -11.62 2.53 -12.47
CA VAL A 58 -11.92 3.17 -13.75
C VAL A 58 -12.60 4.50 -13.45
N ILE A 59 -11.91 5.59 -13.76
CA ILE A 59 -12.35 6.98 -13.52
C ILE A 59 -13.25 7.43 -14.68
N SER A 60 -12.86 7.09 -15.92
CA SER A 60 -13.64 7.36 -17.14
C SER A 60 -13.41 6.25 -18.17
N PRO A 61 -14.14 6.22 -19.30
CA PRO A 61 -13.91 5.21 -20.34
C PRO A 61 -12.48 5.18 -20.91
N LYS A 62 -11.71 6.27 -20.76
CA LYS A 62 -10.33 6.39 -21.26
C LYS A 62 -9.29 6.43 -20.14
N GLU A 63 -9.71 6.42 -18.88
CA GLU A 63 -8.84 6.71 -17.75
C GLU A 63 -9.08 5.75 -16.59
N SER A 64 -7.99 5.15 -16.14
CA SER A 64 -7.99 4.26 -14.99
C SER A 64 -6.67 4.37 -14.25
N THR A 65 -6.69 4.07 -12.96
CA THR A 65 -5.51 4.04 -12.11
C THR A 65 -5.53 2.77 -11.25
N ILE A 66 -4.40 2.44 -10.64
CA ILE A 66 -4.27 1.37 -9.65
C ILE A 66 -4.14 2.04 -8.29
N CYS A 67 -5.12 1.80 -7.43
CA CYS A 67 -5.08 2.19 -6.03
C CYS A 67 -4.45 1.07 -5.21
N ASP A 68 -3.42 1.37 -4.43
CA ASP A 68 -2.70 0.35 -3.66
C ASP A 68 -3.61 -0.29 -2.62
N ILE A 69 -4.42 0.50 -1.91
CA ILE A 69 -5.45 0.02 -0.98
C ILE A 69 -6.74 0.79 -1.22
N CYS A 70 -7.71 0.12 -1.82
CA CYS A 70 -9.03 0.65 -2.13
C CYS A 70 -10.04 0.18 -1.08
N ILE A 71 -10.65 1.13 -0.37
CA ILE A 71 -11.64 0.86 0.67
C ILE A 71 -13.01 1.28 0.17
N LEU A 72 -13.91 0.31 0.04
CA LEU A 72 -15.29 0.52 -0.33
C LEU A 72 -16.18 0.56 0.93
N GLY A 73 -17.15 1.46 0.92
CA GLY A 73 -18.13 1.61 1.99
C GLY A 73 -19.21 0.52 1.99
N PRO A 74 -20.10 0.51 2.99
CA PRO A 74 -21.14 -0.50 3.15
C PRO A 74 -22.14 -0.51 1.99
N ASP A 75 -22.43 0.66 1.42
CA ASP A 75 -23.39 0.83 0.32
C ASP A 75 -22.74 0.73 -1.07
N ALA A 76 -21.47 0.31 -1.14
CA ALA A 76 -20.77 0.20 -2.41
C ALA A 76 -21.40 -0.91 -3.29
N PRO A 77 -21.70 -0.65 -4.57
CA PRO A 77 -22.26 -1.65 -5.45
C PRO A 77 -21.27 -2.77 -5.73
N LEU A 78 -21.79 -3.98 -5.97
CA LEU A 78 -20.98 -5.09 -6.45
C LEU A 78 -20.66 -4.89 -7.94
N GLU A 79 -19.44 -4.46 -8.22
CA GLU A 79 -18.97 -4.18 -9.57
C GLU A 79 -17.86 -5.15 -9.99
N ARG A 80 -17.82 -5.55 -11.26
CA ARG A 80 -16.70 -6.36 -11.81
C ARG A 80 -15.37 -5.60 -11.79
N VAL A 81 -15.44 -4.28 -11.94
CA VAL A 81 -14.33 -3.34 -11.83
C VAL A 81 -14.87 -2.11 -11.14
N VAL A 82 -14.14 -1.57 -10.17
CA VAL A 82 -14.56 -0.39 -9.41
C VAL A 82 -14.75 0.80 -10.35
N ARG A 83 -15.98 1.28 -10.42
CA ARG A 83 -16.44 2.48 -11.17
C ARG A 83 -17.21 3.44 -10.28
N SER A 84 -17.66 2.99 -9.12
CA SER A 84 -18.21 3.83 -8.07
C SER A 84 -17.10 4.36 -7.16
N PRO A 85 -17.21 5.59 -6.62
CA PRO A 85 -16.12 6.21 -5.88
C PRO A 85 -15.83 5.44 -4.58
N PRO A 86 -14.58 5.00 -4.34
CA PRO A 86 -14.21 4.44 -3.05
C PRO A 86 -14.43 5.42 -1.89
N MET A 87 -14.64 4.86 -0.69
CA MET A 87 -14.66 5.66 0.54
C MET A 87 -13.26 6.22 0.83
N ILE A 88 -12.22 5.38 0.67
CA ILE A 88 -10.82 5.75 0.87
C ILE A 88 -9.98 5.16 -0.27
N CYS A 89 -9.10 5.98 -0.85
CA CYS A 89 -7.97 5.51 -1.66
C CYS A 89 -6.68 5.77 -0.88
N ILE A 90 -5.87 4.73 -0.68
CA ILE A 90 -4.57 4.85 -0.02
C ILE A 90 -3.49 4.40 -1.00
N ASP A 91 -2.56 5.30 -1.31
CA ASP A 91 -1.39 5.00 -2.14
C ASP A 91 -0.10 5.07 -1.32
N VAL A 92 0.76 4.07 -1.49
CA VAL A 92 2.08 4.03 -0.87
C VAL A 92 3.08 4.65 -1.85
N MET A 93 3.71 5.74 -1.44
CA MET A 93 4.56 6.57 -2.28
C MET A 93 5.74 5.77 -2.83
N SER A 94 6.08 6.07 -4.09
CA SER A 94 7.26 5.60 -4.79
C SER A 94 8.22 6.75 -5.06
N GLU A 95 9.34 6.49 -5.73
CA GLU A 95 10.29 7.53 -6.15
C GLU A 95 9.76 8.44 -7.28
N GLU A 96 8.46 8.38 -7.57
CA GLU A 96 7.83 9.20 -8.59
C GLU A 96 7.77 10.69 -8.18
N PRO A 97 7.78 11.62 -9.15
CA PRO A 97 7.64 13.05 -8.87
C PRO A 97 6.32 13.39 -8.16
N LEU A 98 6.35 14.34 -7.22
CA LEU A 98 5.16 14.82 -6.50
C LEU A 98 4.03 15.28 -7.42
N ALA A 99 4.37 15.79 -8.62
CA ALA A 99 3.38 16.18 -9.61
C ALA A 99 2.53 14.98 -10.09
N LEU A 100 3.13 13.79 -10.27
CA LEU A 100 2.40 12.58 -10.67
C LEU A 100 1.54 12.04 -9.52
N VAL A 101 2.06 12.11 -8.29
CA VAL A 101 1.30 11.78 -7.08
C VAL A 101 0.06 12.68 -6.97
N GLN A 102 0.23 14.00 -7.15
CA GLN A 102 -0.87 14.96 -7.12
C GLN A 102 -1.85 14.70 -8.26
N SER A 103 -1.38 14.48 -9.50
CA SER A 103 -2.27 14.18 -10.64
C SER A 103 -3.13 12.94 -10.38
N ARG A 104 -2.58 11.90 -9.75
CA ARG A 104 -3.34 10.71 -9.38
C ARG A 104 -4.35 10.98 -8.26
N ALA A 105 -4.01 11.82 -7.28
CA ALA A 105 -4.96 12.28 -6.27
C ALA A 105 -6.12 13.07 -6.90
N ASP A 106 -5.82 13.95 -7.86
CA ASP A 106 -6.83 14.73 -8.59
C ASP A 106 -7.80 13.80 -9.35
N LEU A 107 -7.31 12.68 -9.90
CA LEU A 107 -8.18 11.67 -10.52
C LEU A 107 -9.14 11.04 -9.51
N TYR A 108 -8.67 10.64 -8.33
CA TYR A 108 -9.54 10.11 -7.29
C TYR A 108 -10.58 11.14 -6.83
N GLU A 109 -10.17 12.41 -6.68
CA GLU A 109 -11.08 13.48 -6.28
C GLU A 109 -12.12 13.78 -7.36
N SER A 110 -11.73 13.77 -8.64
CA SER A 110 -12.65 13.96 -9.77
C SER A 110 -13.73 12.87 -9.84
N MET A 111 -13.41 11.67 -9.36
CA MET A 111 -14.35 10.57 -9.22
C MET A 111 -15.30 10.77 -8.03
N GLY A 112 -14.92 11.59 -7.05
CA GLY A 112 -15.68 11.85 -5.82
C GLY A 112 -15.18 11.12 -4.58
N VAL A 113 -13.94 10.60 -4.60
CA VAL A 113 -13.31 10.00 -3.41
C VAL A 113 -13.06 11.08 -2.37
N LYS A 114 -13.60 10.90 -1.17
CA LYS A 114 -13.54 11.91 -0.10
C LYS A 114 -12.27 11.83 0.76
N HIS A 115 -11.63 10.66 0.79
CA HIS A 115 -10.46 10.41 1.62
C HIS A 115 -9.34 9.82 0.77
N ILE A 116 -8.40 10.67 0.37
CA ILE A 116 -7.24 10.27 -0.44
C ILE A 116 -6.01 10.41 0.43
N TRP A 117 -5.37 9.27 0.69
CA TRP A 117 -4.31 9.13 1.68
C TRP A 117 -3.03 8.66 1.01
N LEU A 118 -1.93 9.30 1.38
CA LEU A 118 -0.61 8.94 0.89
C LEU A 118 0.27 8.61 2.07
N LEU A 119 1.06 7.54 1.96
CA LEU A 119 2.05 7.18 2.96
C LEU A 119 3.39 6.94 2.32
N ASP A 120 4.44 7.46 2.95
CA ASP A 120 5.81 7.25 2.53
C ASP A 120 6.54 6.39 3.58
N PRO A 121 7.00 5.18 3.22
CA PRO A 121 7.71 4.31 4.14
C PRO A 121 9.12 4.81 4.48
N ALA A 122 9.76 5.59 3.61
CA ALA A 122 11.11 6.12 3.84
C ALA A 122 11.08 7.30 4.81
N TYR A 123 10.15 8.24 4.61
CA TYR A 123 10.00 9.39 5.52
C TYR A 123 9.15 9.09 6.76
N ARG A 124 8.52 7.90 6.83
CA ARG A 124 7.57 7.50 7.88
C ARG A 124 6.52 8.59 8.10
N ALA A 125 5.97 9.08 7.00
CA ALA A 125 5.09 10.22 6.96
C ALA A 125 3.84 9.89 6.14
N ALA A 126 2.78 10.67 6.39
CA ALA A 126 1.53 10.54 5.67
C ALA A 126 0.95 11.91 5.31
N TRP A 127 0.16 11.94 4.25
CA TRP A 127 -0.53 13.13 3.76
C TRP A 127 -1.98 12.81 3.43
N ARG A 128 -2.83 13.81 3.63
CA ARG A 128 -4.16 13.88 3.03
C ARG A 128 -4.02 14.65 1.72
N ALA A 129 -4.39 14.05 0.61
CA ALA A 129 -4.35 14.68 -0.69
C ALA A 129 -5.72 15.28 -1.02
N THR A 130 -5.71 16.46 -1.63
CA THR A 130 -6.85 17.14 -2.22
C THR A 130 -6.38 17.89 -3.47
N SER A 131 -7.29 18.43 -4.26
CA SER A 131 -7.03 19.32 -5.39
C SER A 131 -6.29 20.60 -4.99
N ALA A 132 -6.35 21.00 -3.72
CA ALA A 132 -5.59 22.12 -3.17
C ALA A 132 -4.13 21.75 -2.82
N GLY A 133 -3.78 20.46 -2.83
CA GLY A 133 -2.44 19.96 -2.55
C GLY A 133 -2.40 18.82 -1.52
N LEU A 134 -1.17 18.53 -1.07
CA LEU A 134 -0.85 17.51 -0.08
C LEU A 134 -0.68 18.12 1.31
N PHE A 135 -1.49 17.67 2.27
CA PHE A 135 -1.47 18.15 3.64
C PHE A 135 -0.91 17.10 4.57
N GLN A 136 0.28 17.36 5.13
CA GLN A 136 0.95 16.42 6.01
C GLN A 136 0.15 16.20 7.30
N VAL A 137 0.01 14.94 7.70
CA VAL A 137 -0.58 14.52 8.98
C VAL A 137 0.47 14.67 10.08
N ARG A 138 0.13 15.37 11.17
CA ARG A 138 1.08 15.69 12.26
C ARG A 138 0.65 15.17 13.65
N ASP A 139 -0.57 14.70 13.78
CA ASP A 139 -1.22 14.33 15.05
C ASP A 139 -1.31 12.82 15.26
N ASP A 140 -0.46 12.04 14.57
CA ASP A 140 -0.44 10.57 14.59
C ASP A 140 -1.75 9.90 14.14
N GLN A 141 -2.72 10.66 13.63
CA GLN A 141 -4.07 10.16 13.36
C GLN A 141 -4.45 10.30 11.90
N MET A 142 -4.50 9.16 11.21
CA MET A 142 -5.05 9.05 9.87
C MET A 142 -6.45 8.43 9.95
N MET A 143 -7.43 9.28 10.28
CA MET A 143 -8.81 8.87 10.59
C MET A 143 -9.82 9.63 9.74
N ILE A 144 -10.98 9.01 9.50
CA ILE A 144 -12.19 9.71 9.04
C ILE A 144 -12.84 10.38 10.25
N SER A 145 -12.98 11.71 10.20
CA SER A 145 -13.56 12.53 11.27
C SER A 145 -14.91 12.01 11.75
N GLY A 146 -15.09 11.90 13.06
CA GLY A 146 -16.33 11.42 13.68
C GLY A 146 -16.52 9.90 13.64
N THR A 147 -15.51 9.13 13.19
CA THR A 147 -15.55 7.67 13.14
C THR A 147 -14.29 7.05 13.74
N SER A 148 -14.31 5.73 13.96
CA SER A 148 -13.12 4.94 14.29
C SER A 148 -12.39 4.40 13.05
N ILE A 149 -12.81 4.75 11.83
CA ILE A 149 -12.24 4.22 10.59
C ILE A 149 -10.94 4.96 10.29
N GLY A 150 -9.83 4.22 10.31
CA GLY A 150 -8.50 4.76 10.12
C GLY A 150 -7.47 4.01 10.95
N PHE A 151 -6.31 4.62 11.18
CA PHE A 151 -5.21 4.04 11.95
C PHE A 151 -4.32 5.12 12.56
N ARG A 152 -3.48 4.70 13.52
CA ARG A 152 -2.38 5.53 14.01
C ARG A 152 -1.12 5.31 13.17
N LEU A 153 -0.41 6.39 12.84
CA LEU A 153 0.80 6.31 12.01
C LEU A 153 1.90 5.52 12.74
N SER A 154 2.10 5.81 14.02
CA SER A 154 3.02 5.12 14.92
C SER A 154 2.85 3.61 14.85
N GLY A 155 1.64 3.11 15.09
CA GLY A 155 1.36 1.67 15.06
C GLY A 155 1.68 1.00 13.73
N VAL A 156 1.31 1.63 12.61
CA VAL A 156 1.60 1.10 11.27
C VAL A 156 3.10 1.08 10.98
N PHE A 157 3.83 2.14 11.34
CA PHE A 157 5.26 2.22 11.08
C PHE A 157 6.10 1.36 12.04
N ASP A 158 5.66 1.16 13.28
CA ASP A 158 6.29 0.22 14.21
C ASP A 158 6.17 -1.22 13.71
N GLU A 159 5.00 -1.60 13.18
CA GLU A 159 4.79 -2.90 12.55
C GLU A 159 5.66 -3.06 11.29
N LEU A 160 5.80 -2.00 10.49
CA LEU A 160 6.68 -1.99 9.32
C LEU A 160 8.15 -2.20 9.74
N GLU A 161 8.58 -1.55 10.80
CA GLU A 161 9.95 -1.70 11.31
C GLU A 161 10.21 -3.12 11.81
N GLU A 162 9.26 -3.73 12.53
CA GLU A 162 9.37 -5.13 12.95
C GLU A 162 9.45 -6.07 11.74
N LEU A 163 8.61 -5.83 10.71
CA LEU A 163 8.62 -6.61 9.47
C LEU A 163 9.95 -6.51 8.72
N LEU A 164 10.56 -5.33 8.71
CA LEU A 164 11.83 -5.08 8.03
C LEU A 164 13.05 -5.50 8.87
N ARG A 165 12.86 -5.85 10.15
CA ARG A 165 13.94 -6.28 11.02
C ARG A 165 14.59 -7.56 10.46
N PRO A 166 15.93 -7.60 10.29
CA PRO A 166 16.61 -8.81 9.89
C PRO A 166 16.32 -9.94 10.89
N PRO A 167 16.11 -11.18 10.43
CA PRO A 167 15.89 -12.30 11.33
C PRO A 167 17.09 -12.43 12.28
N GLN A 168 16.84 -12.43 13.58
CA GLN A 168 17.87 -12.76 14.56
C GLN A 168 18.27 -14.22 14.29
N ARG A 169 19.53 -14.47 13.92
CA ARG A 169 20.05 -15.84 13.91
C ARG A 169 19.94 -16.35 15.34
N LEU A 170 19.03 -17.30 15.58
CA LEU A 170 19.15 -18.16 16.75
C LEU A 170 20.52 -18.84 16.63
N SER A 171 21.43 -18.49 17.55
CA SER A 171 22.67 -19.23 17.69
C SER A 171 22.29 -20.67 17.99
N VAL A 172 22.68 -21.60 17.12
CA VAL A 172 22.45 -23.04 17.30
C VAL A 172 23.03 -23.51 18.66
N SER A 173 24.06 -22.84 19.18
CA SER A 173 24.63 -23.09 20.51
C SER A 173 23.61 -22.89 21.64
N SER A 174 22.72 -21.88 21.54
CA SER A 174 21.71 -21.60 22.57
C SER A 174 20.53 -22.59 22.57
N ALA A 175 20.27 -23.24 21.42
CA ALA A 175 19.28 -24.30 21.31
C ALA A 175 19.83 -25.63 21.83
N ILE A 176 21.12 -25.91 21.62
CA ILE A 176 21.80 -27.13 22.11
C ILE A 176 22.01 -27.09 23.63
N GLU A 177 22.31 -25.93 24.23
CA GLU A 177 22.46 -25.81 25.69
C GLU A 177 21.16 -26.07 26.47
N ARG A 178 20.00 -25.71 25.91
CA ARG A 178 18.70 -26.00 26.55
C ARG A 178 18.34 -27.49 26.55
N THR A 179 18.86 -28.25 25.59
CA THR A 179 18.71 -29.71 25.54
C THR A 179 19.73 -30.43 26.41
N ARG A 180 20.88 -29.80 26.72
CA ARG A 180 21.93 -30.37 27.59
C ARG A 180 21.69 -30.16 29.08
N ASN A 181 21.05 -29.06 29.48
CA ASN A 181 20.71 -28.77 30.90
C ASN A 181 19.40 -29.41 31.38
N ARG A 182 18.78 -30.29 30.59
CA ARG A 182 17.57 -31.05 30.95
C ARG A 182 17.80 -32.56 31.09
N SER A 183 19.06 -33.01 31.03
CA SER A 183 19.47 -34.40 31.19
C SER A 183 20.33 -34.59 32.42
#